data_AF-A0A2W1ZPC8-F1
#
_entry.id   AF-A0A2W1ZPC8-F1
#
_cell.length_a   1.000
_cell.length_b   1.000
_cell.length_c   1.000
_cell.angle_alpha   90.00
_cell.angle_beta   90.00
_cell.angle_gamma   90.00
#
_symmetry.space_group_name_H-M   'P 1'
#
loop_
_entity.id
_entity.type
_entity.pdbx_description
1 polymer ?
#
loop_
_entity_poly.entity_id
_entity_poly.type
_entity_poly.pdbx_seq_one_letter_code
_entity_poly.pdbx_strand_id
1 'polypeptide(L)'
;MSNSMIDHEHVRVLAWAGLQPRFGGPLRWWFDDGSTRADRILTEADAASVGAMLVAQNEAAFNDVHEWEDPHAPYEHASPLRDDWSAVAVLKALQHYVYHAFLDEDHDEWTSNEAGMFCSALSGSIVASVPGWDPTTWTPAVLRAAPGYDEAPLEINRSSSAP
;
A
#
# COMPACT_ATOMS: atom_id res chain seq x y z
N MET A 1 17.40 -2.32 9.82
CA MET A 1 16.45 -2.95 8.88
C MET A 1 17.01 -2.78 7.46
N SER A 2 16.77 -3.68 6.50
CA SER A 2 17.16 -3.43 5.10
C SER A 2 15.96 -2.85 4.36
N ASN A 3 15.95 -1.53 4.15
CA ASN A 3 14.90 -0.88 3.37
C ASN A 3 15.18 -1.08 1.86
N SER A 4 14.16 -1.01 1.01
CA SER A 4 14.28 -1.15 -0.44
C SER A 4 13.26 -0.31 -1.16
N MET A 5 13.64 0.16 -2.36
CA MET A 5 12.70 0.78 -3.28
C MET A 5 11.70 -0.26 -3.80
N ILE A 6 10.42 0.08 -3.69
CA ILE A 6 9.31 -0.76 -4.12
C ILE A 6 9.03 -0.56 -5.61
N ASP A 7 8.83 -1.65 -6.36
CA ASP A 7 8.46 -1.58 -7.78
C ASP A 7 7.15 -0.78 -7.97
N HIS A 8 7.10 0.08 -8.98
CA HIS A 8 5.90 0.86 -9.30
C HIS A 8 4.68 -0.03 -9.57
N GLU A 9 4.86 -1.27 -10.05
CA GLU A 9 3.78 -2.23 -10.21
C GLU A 9 3.10 -2.57 -8.88
N HIS A 10 3.88 -2.71 -7.81
CA HIS A 10 3.36 -2.88 -6.46
C HIS A 10 2.44 -1.72 -6.08
N VAL A 11 2.92 -0.49 -6.28
CA VAL A 11 2.16 0.73 -5.96
C VAL A 11 0.89 0.84 -6.82
N ARG A 12 0.95 0.48 -8.10
CA ARG A 12 -0.21 0.43 -8.98
C ARG A 12 -1.27 -0.54 -8.46
N VAL A 13 -0.86 -1.73 -7.98
CA VAL A 13 -1.79 -2.69 -7.38
C VAL A 13 -2.44 -2.13 -6.12
N LEU A 14 -1.71 -1.45 -5.25
CA LEU A 14 -2.29 -0.84 -4.04
C LEU A 14 -3.32 0.25 -4.39
N ALA A 15 -3.00 1.15 -5.33
CA ALA A 15 -3.92 2.18 -5.79
C ALA A 15 -5.16 1.57 -6.48
N TRP A 16 -4.95 0.59 -7.37
CA TRP A 16 -6.04 -0.13 -8.03
C TRP A 16 -6.93 -0.86 -7.02
N ALA A 17 -6.36 -1.48 -5.99
CA ALA A 17 -7.13 -2.20 -4.98
C ALA A 17 -8.08 -1.27 -4.21
N GLY A 18 -7.63 -0.05 -3.91
CA GLY A 18 -8.48 0.99 -3.30
C GLY A 18 -9.69 1.39 -4.15
N LEU A 19 -9.64 1.18 -5.48
CA LEU A 19 -10.77 1.44 -6.38
C LEU A 19 -11.77 0.27 -6.42
N GLN A 20 -11.38 -0.93 -6.00
CA GLN A 20 -12.19 -2.12 -6.27
C GLN A 20 -13.32 -2.32 -5.25
N PRO A 21 -14.59 -2.46 -5.70
CA PRO A 21 -15.71 -2.75 -4.81
C PRO A 21 -15.54 -4.05 -4.01
N ARG A 22 -14.86 -5.05 -4.58
CA ARG A 22 -14.58 -6.33 -3.91
C ARG A 22 -13.63 -6.22 -2.71
N PHE A 23 -12.96 -5.07 -2.58
CA PHE A 23 -12.09 -4.72 -1.47
C PHE A 23 -12.67 -3.58 -0.62
N GLY A 24 -13.96 -3.30 -0.76
CA GLY A 24 -14.64 -2.21 -0.05
C GLY A 24 -14.40 -0.83 -0.64
N GLY A 25 -13.92 -0.74 -1.88
CA GLY A 25 -13.75 0.52 -2.60
C GLY A 25 -15.07 1.14 -3.12
N PRO A 26 -15.07 2.43 -3.54
CA PRO A 26 -13.92 3.33 -3.57
C PRO A 26 -13.45 3.69 -2.16
N LEU A 27 -12.13 3.62 -1.95
CA LEU A 27 -11.53 3.82 -0.64
C LEU A 27 -11.74 5.24 -0.16
N ARG A 28 -12.11 5.40 1.12
CA ARG A 28 -12.17 6.69 1.81
C ARG A 28 -11.18 6.68 2.97
N TRP A 29 -10.41 7.75 3.10
CA TRP A 29 -9.49 7.94 4.22
C TRP A 29 -9.50 9.40 4.66
N TRP A 30 -9.11 9.62 5.90
CA TRP A 30 -8.96 10.93 6.48
C TRP A 30 -7.53 11.07 7.00
N PHE A 31 -6.92 12.24 6.84
CA PHE A 31 -5.62 12.53 7.41
C PHE A 31 -5.56 13.98 7.92
N ASP A 32 -4.63 14.20 8.86
CA ASP A 32 -4.31 15.48 9.47
C ASP A 32 -2.84 15.48 9.87
N ASP A 33 -2.02 16.20 9.12
CA ASP A 33 -0.58 16.35 9.39
C ASP A 33 -0.28 17.62 10.22
N GLY A 34 -1.31 18.26 10.78
CA GLY A 34 -1.23 19.54 11.49
C GLY A 34 -1.18 20.77 10.59
N SER A 35 -0.84 20.62 9.30
CA SER A 35 -0.85 21.68 8.28
C SER A 35 -2.04 21.54 7.32
N THR A 36 -2.41 20.32 6.99
CA THR A 36 -3.44 19.93 6.03
C THR A 36 -4.33 18.90 6.69
N ARG A 37 -5.64 19.15 6.63
CA ARG A 37 -6.67 18.20 7.03
C ARG A 37 -7.59 17.94 5.86
N ALA A 38 -7.70 16.69 5.43
CA ALA A 38 -8.59 16.35 4.34
C ALA A 38 -9.28 14.99 4.54
N ASP A 39 -10.48 14.92 3.98
CA ASP A 39 -11.27 13.71 3.80
C ASP A 39 -11.24 13.38 2.31
N ARG A 40 -10.71 12.21 1.98
CA ARG A 40 -10.38 11.79 0.61
C ARG A 40 -11.23 10.60 0.23
N ILE A 41 -11.65 10.58 -1.03
CA ILE A 41 -12.28 9.42 -1.67
C ILE A 41 -11.46 9.13 -2.92
N LEU A 42 -10.98 7.90 -3.07
CA LEU A 42 -10.19 7.51 -4.23
C LEU A 42 -11.10 7.43 -5.45
N THR A 43 -10.76 8.21 -6.48
CA THR A 43 -11.35 8.09 -7.81
C THR A 43 -10.29 7.65 -8.81
N GLU A 44 -10.70 7.20 -10.00
CA GLU A 44 -9.76 6.87 -11.08
C GLU A 44 -8.87 8.06 -11.46
N ALA A 45 -9.38 9.29 -11.34
CA ALA A 45 -8.61 10.50 -11.62
C ALA A 45 -7.50 10.75 -10.57
N ASP A 46 -7.71 10.30 -9.33
CA ASP A 46 -6.77 10.49 -8.21
C ASP A 46 -5.76 9.35 -8.09
N ALA A 47 -5.97 8.23 -8.79
CA ALA A 47 -5.12 7.03 -8.68
C ALA A 47 -3.65 7.33 -9.03
N ALA A 48 -3.41 8.23 -9.99
CA ALA A 48 -2.07 8.68 -10.35
C ALA A 48 -1.40 9.47 -9.23
N SER A 49 -2.11 10.42 -8.60
CA SER A 49 -1.56 11.22 -7.50
C SER A 49 -1.35 10.39 -6.24
N VAL A 50 -2.25 9.44 -5.95
CA VAL A 50 -2.07 8.52 -4.82
C VAL A 50 -0.89 7.59 -5.07
N GLY A 51 -0.73 7.06 -6.28
CA GLY A 51 0.46 6.28 -6.62
C GLY A 51 1.76 7.07 -6.46
N ALA A 52 1.80 8.32 -6.93
CA ALA A 52 2.96 9.20 -6.78
C ALA A 52 3.25 9.50 -5.30
N MET A 53 2.21 9.72 -4.48
CA MET A 53 2.35 9.91 -3.03
C MET A 53 2.98 8.69 -2.35
N LEU A 54 2.56 7.47 -2.72
CA LEU A 54 3.12 6.24 -2.15
C LEU A 54 4.59 6.05 -2.55
N VAL A 55 4.94 6.31 -3.82
CA VAL A 55 6.35 6.26 -4.26
C VAL A 55 7.20 7.28 -3.50
N ALA A 56 6.73 8.53 -3.38
CA ALA A 56 7.46 9.58 -2.67
C ALA A 56 7.71 9.22 -1.20
N GLN A 57 6.75 8.60 -0.53
CA GLN A 57 6.92 8.15 0.86
C GLN A 57 7.97 7.02 0.97
N ASN A 58 7.93 6.02 0.08
CA ASN A 58 8.94 4.96 0.08
C ASN A 58 10.33 5.48 -0.28
N GLU A 59 10.43 6.41 -1.23
CA GLU A 59 11.66 7.09 -1.60
C GLU A 59 12.24 7.89 -0.43
N ALA A 60 11.41 8.64 0.30
CA ALA A 60 11.84 9.35 1.50
C ALA A 60 12.40 8.38 2.56
N ALA A 61 11.70 7.27 2.81
CA ALA A 61 12.14 6.23 3.73
C ALA A 61 13.42 5.52 3.30
N PHE A 62 13.63 5.35 1.99
CA PHE A 62 14.85 4.77 1.45
C PHE A 62 16.03 5.74 1.60
N ASN A 63 15.85 7.00 1.23
CA ASN A 63 16.89 8.04 1.26
C ASN A 63 17.34 8.41 2.67
N ASP A 64 16.52 8.20 3.70
CA ASP A 64 16.91 8.45 5.09
C ASP A 64 18.03 7.51 5.58
N VAL A 65 18.05 6.26 5.06
CA VAL A 65 18.96 5.21 5.51
C VAL A 65 19.98 4.78 4.45
N HIS A 66 19.86 5.28 3.22
CA HIS A 66 20.76 4.98 2.11
C HIS A 66 21.31 6.26 1.47
N GLU A 67 22.64 6.33 1.35
CA GLU A 67 23.29 7.34 0.50
C GLU A 67 23.21 6.88 -0.96
N TRP A 68 22.50 7.63 -1.80
CA TRP A 68 22.34 7.34 -3.21
C TRP A 68 22.36 8.65 -4.02
N GLU A 69 23.14 8.69 -5.11
CA GLU A 69 23.37 9.93 -5.89
C GLU A 69 22.42 10.09 -7.09
N ASP A 70 21.88 9.00 -7.63
CA ASP A 70 21.02 9.04 -8.82
C ASP A 70 19.52 9.14 -8.45
N PRO A 71 18.76 10.09 -9.02
CA PRO A 71 17.33 10.18 -8.76
C PRO A 71 16.61 8.90 -9.22
N HIS A 72 15.65 8.44 -8.42
CA HIS A 72 14.83 7.29 -8.79
C HIS A 72 13.96 7.60 -10.01
N ALA A 73 13.57 6.55 -10.74
CA ALA A 73 12.72 6.72 -11.91
C ALA A 73 11.38 7.36 -11.51
N PRO A 74 10.86 8.34 -12.26
CA PRO A 74 9.60 8.99 -11.92
C PRO A 74 8.45 7.99 -11.97
N TYR A 75 7.47 8.14 -11.07
CA TYR A 75 6.28 7.31 -11.09
C TYR A 75 5.42 7.61 -12.33
N GLU A 76 5.28 6.59 -13.18
CA GLU A 76 4.33 6.60 -14.29
C GLU A 76 3.12 5.73 -13.92
N HIS A 77 1.98 6.40 -13.71
CA HIS A 77 0.73 5.71 -13.43
C HIS A 77 0.25 4.92 -14.65
N ALA A 78 -0.16 3.68 -14.40
CA ALA A 78 -0.80 2.80 -15.35
C ALA A 78 -1.69 1.81 -14.57
N SER A 79 -2.62 1.16 -15.27
CA SER A 79 -3.30 -0.01 -14.71
C SER A 79 -2.28 -1.09 -14.35
N PRO A 80 -2.53 -1.88 -13.28
CA PRO A 80 -1.72 -3.06 -13.00
C PRO A 80 -1.67 -4.01 -14.20
N LEU A 81 -0.57 -4.76 -14.32
CA LEU A 81 -0.39 -5.81 -15.32
C LEU A 81 -1.40 -6.96 -15.16
N ARG A 82 -1.90 -7.16 -13.94
CA ARG A 82 -2.93 -8.15 -13.58
C ARG A 82 -3.92 -7.55 -12.60
N ASP A 83 -5.19 -7.95 -12.71
CA ASP A 83 -6.32 -7.46 -11.92
C ASP A 83 -7.06 -8.58 -11.16
N ASP A 84 -6.51 -9.80 -11.14
CA ASP A 84 -7.06 -10.98 -10.49
C ASP A 84 -6.53 -11.20 -9.05
N TRP A 85 -5.88 -10.19 -8.47
CA TRP A 85 -5.32 -10.27 -7.12
C TRP A 85 -6.35 -10.62 -6.05
N SER A 86 -5.99 -11.52 -5.14
CA SER A 86 -6.81 -11.87 -3.98
C SER A 86 -6.63 -10.86 -2.84
N ALA A 87 -7.59 -10.83 -1.90
CA ALA A 87 -7.48 -9.99 -0.70
C ALA A 87 -6.20 -10.29 0.10
N VAL A 88 -5.84 -11.57 0.23
CA VAL A 88 -4.60 -12.01 0.90
C VAL A 88 -3.36 -11.48 0.19
N ALA A 89 -3.31 -11.54 -1.14
CA ALA A 89 -2.17 -11.03 -1.90
C ALA A 89 -2.02 -9.52 -1.78
N VAL A 90 -3.13 -8.76 -1.88
CA VAL A 90 -3.09 -7.30 -1.71
C VAL A 90 -2.67 -6.91 -0.29
N LEU A 91 -3.14 -7.60 0.74
CA LEU A 91 -2.75 -7.30 2.12
C LEU A 91 -1.31 -7.68 2.44
N LYS A 92 -0.81 -8.76 1.85
CA LYS A 92 0.59 -9.17 1.97
C LYS A 92 1.51 -8.15 1.30
N ALA A 93 1.15 -7.72 0.09
CA ALA A 93 1.80 -6.62 -0.61
C ALA A 93 1.77 -5.33 0.22
N LEU A 94 0.60 -4.94 0.73
CA LEU A 94 0.46 -3.77 1.60
C LEU A 94 1.37 -3.82 2.82
N GLN A 95 1.47 -4.95 3.53
CA GLN A 95 2.39 -5.08 4.66
C GLN A 95 3.86 -4.92 4.26
N HIS A 96 4.24 -5.45 3.10
CA HIS A 96 5.58 -5.28 2.54
C HIS A 96 5.87 -3.81 2.21
N TYR A 97 4.94 -3.13 1.52
CA TYR A 97 5.07 -1.70 1.26
C TYR A 97 5.20 -0.89 2.56
N VAL A 98 4.35 -1.14 3.56
CA VAL A 98 4.40 -0.41 4.84
C VAL A 98 5.75 -0.60 5.52
N TYR A 99 6.30 -1.81 5.53
CA TYR A 99 7.62 -2.08 6.09
C TYR A 99 8.72 -1.25 5.42
N HIS A 100 8.60 -1.00 4.10
CA HIS A 100 9.60 -0.27 3.32
C HIS A 100 9.32 1.25 3.20
N ALA A 101 8.14 1.70 3.58
CA ALA A 101 7.73 3.11 3.56
C ALA A 101 7.90 3.80 4.93
N PHE A 102 8.41 3.06 5.90
CA PHE A 102 8.53 3.46 7.29
C PHE A 102 9.82 4.27 7.53
N LEU A 103 9.69 5.46 8.12
CA LEU A 103 10.81 6.38 8.41
C LEU A 103 11.37 6.22 9.83
N ASP A 104 10.50 6.00 10.84
CA ASP A 104 10.89 6.06 12.26
C ASP A 104 10.27 4.90 13.06
N GLU A 105 11.10 4.18 13.83
CA GLU A 105 10.69 3.10 14.75
C GLU A 105 9.65 3.56 15.79
N ASP A 106 9.53 4.86 16.07
CA ASP A 106 8.59 5.41 17.07
C ASP A 106 7.14 5.60 16.57
N HIS A 107 6.83 5.26 15.30
CA HIS A 107 5.45 5.19 14.72
C HIS A 107 4.64 6.50 14.64
N ASP A 108 5.09 7.60 15.25
CA ASP A 108 4.28 8.82 15.35
C ASP A 108 4.00 9.47 13.97
N GLU A 109 4.99 9.50 13.08
CA GLU A 109 4.83 10.06 11.74
C GLU A 109 3.93 9.22 10.82
N TRP A 110 3.91 7.89 11.01
CA TRP A 110 3.11 7.00 10.17
C TRP A 110 1.60 7.17 10.40
N THR A 111 1.21 7.52 11.63
CA THR A 111 -0.19 7.74 11.98
C THR A 111 -0.71 9.13 11.61
N SER A 112 0.18 10.02 11.15
CA SER A 112 -0.14 11.40 10.82
C SER A 112 0.08 11.76 9.33
N ASN A 113 0.82 10.95 8.57
CA ASN A 113 1.01 11.18 7.13
C ASN A 113 -0.09 10.55 6.24
N GLU A 114 -0.36 11.16 5.08
CA GLU A 114 -1.45 10.75 4.19
C GLU A 114 -1.26 9.32 3.64
N ALA A 115 -0.02 8.90 3.35
CA ALA A 115 0.30 7.56 2.86
C ALA A 115 -0.04 6.46 3.88
N GLY A 116 0.30 6.69 5.16
CA GLY A 116 -0.01 5.79 6.25
C GLY A 116 -1.50 5.67 6.51
N MET A 117 -2.22 6.80 6.44
CA MET A 117 -3.68 6.80 6.55
C MET A 117 -4.37 6.10 5.37
N PHE A 118 -3.85 6.26 4.15
CA PHE A 118 -4.30 5.47 2.99
C PHE A 118 -4.09 3.97 3.22
N CYS A 119 -2.89 3.54 3.63
CA CYS A 119 -2.59 2.14 3.87
C CYS A 119 -3.45 1.53 4.99
N SER A 120 -3.66 2.27 6.09
CA SER A 120 -4.52 1.85 7.20
C SER A 120 -5.97 1.66 6.75
N ALA A 121 -6.50 2.64 6.00
CA ALA A 121 -7.85 2.56 5.46
C ALA A 121 -7.99 1.39 4.47
N LEU A 122 -7.01 1.17 3.58
CA LEU A 122 -7.04 0.08 2.61
C LEU A 122 -7.06 -1.28 3.31
N SER A 123 -6.20 -1.47 4.33
CA SER A 123 -6.18 -2.67 5.15
C SER A 123 -7.55 -2.92 5.79
N GLY A 124 -8.10 -1.92 6.48
CA GLY A 124 -9.40 -2.03 7.14
C GLY A 124 -10.54 -2.33 6.17
N SER A 125 -10.54 -1.70 4.99
CA SER A 125 -11.57 -1.89 3.97
C SER A 125 -11.54 -3.31 3.38
N ILE A 126 -10.35 -3.81 3.03
CA ILE A 126 -10.19 -5.19 2.56
C ILE A 126 -10.65 -6.16 3.64
N VAL A 127 -10.20 -5.99 4.88
CA VAL A 127 -10.55 -6.90 5.97
C VAL A 127 -12.06 -6.93 6.22
N ALA A 128 -12.73 -5.77 6.19
CA ALA A 128 -14.17 -5.68 6.33
C ALA A 128 -14.94 -6.33 5.16
N SER A 129 -14.32 -6.40 3.98
CA SER A 129 -14.90 -7.02 2.78
C SER A 129 -14.76 -8.55 2.74
N VAL A 130 -13.87 -9.14 3.55
CA VAL A 130 -13.62 -10.59 3.55
C VAL A 130 -14.53 -11.31 4.55
N PRO A 131 -15.39 -12.25 4.11
CA PRO A 131 -16.26 -13.00 5.01
C PRO A 131 -15.47 -13.79 6.06
N GLY A 132 -15.87 -13.63 7.32
CA GLY A 132 -15.26 -14.32 8.46
C GLY A 132 -14.02 -13.62 9.03
N TRP A 133 -13.60 -12.50 8.45
CA TRP A 133 -12.61 -11.63 9.06
C TRP A 133 -13.30 -10.52 9.84
N ASP A 134 -12.68 -10.14 10.96
CA ASP A 134 -13.19 -9.11 11.85
C ASP A 134 -12.15 -7.98 11.96
N PRO A 135 -12.48 -6.77 11.46
CA PRO A 135 -11.59 -5.62 11.54
C PRO A 135 -11.13 -5.26 12.95
N THR A 136 -11.91 -5.60 13.99
CA THR A 136 -11.61 -5.25 15.39
C THR A 136 -10.58 -6.19 16.03
N THR A 137 -10.41 -7.39 15.47
CA THR A 137 -9.45 -8.41 15.95
C THR A 137 -8.37 -8.72 14.91
N TRP A 138 -8.35 -7.98 13.81
CA TRP A 138 -7.39 -8.13 12.72
C TRP A 138 -5.96 -7.88 13.18
N THR A 139 -5.06 -8.78 12.79
CA THR A 139 -3.62 -8.64 13.00
C THR A 139 -2.85 -9.27 11.84
N PRO A 140 -1.55 -8.94 11.66
CA PRO A 140 -0.70 -9.66 10.71
C PRO A 140 -0.64 -11.17 10.92
N ALA A 141 -0.88 -11.66 12.15
CA ALA A 141 -0.94 -13.10 12.41
C ALA A 141 -2.17 -13.77 11.78
N VAL A 142 -3.31 -13.07 11.72
CA VAL A 142 -4.52 -13.55 11.03
C VAL A 142 -4.24 -13.70 9.54
N LEU A 143 -3.56 -12.71 8.93
CA LEU A 143 -3.16 -12.79 7.52
C LEU A 143 -2.24 -13.99 7.26
N ARG A 144 -1.24 -14.21 8.10
CA ARG A 144 -0.30 -15.35 7.97
C ARG A 144 -0.97 -16.71 8.07
N ALA A 145 -2.11 -16.81 8.77
CA ALA A 145 -2.89 -18.03 8.89
C ALA A 145 -3.93 -18.21 7.77
N ALA A 146 -4.10 -17.21 6.90
CA ALA A 146 -5.13 -17.25 5.86
C ALA A 146 -4.74 -18.21 4.71
N PRO A 147 -5.72 -18.94 4.14
CA PRO A 147 -5.48 -19.72 2.93
C PRO A 147 -4.95 -18.85 1.78
N GLY A 148 -3.95 -19.34 1.05
CA GLY A 148 -3.34 -18.59 -0.06
C GLY A 148 -2.19 -17.66 0.37
N TYR A 149 -1.85 -17.59 1.66
CA TYR A 149 -0.80 -16.69 2.15
C TYR A 149 0.59 -17.07 1.63
N ASP A 150 0.92 -18.36 1.62
CA ASP A 150 2.24 -18.83 1.19
C ASP A 150 2.42 -18.72 -0.32
N GLU A 151 1.34 -18.87 -1.08
CA GLU A 151 1.31 -18.73 -2.54
C GLU A 151 1.29 -17.27 -3.00
N ALA A 152 0.74 -16.36 -2.18
CA ALA A 152 0.71 -14.94 -2.50
C ALA A 152 2.13 -14.35 -2.55
N PRO A 153 2.47 -13.53 -3.56
CA PRO A 153 3.78 -12.89 -3.60
C PRO A 153 3.91 -11.90 -2.43
N LEU A 154 5.12 -11.82 -1.86
CA LEU A 154 5.46 -10.79 -0.88
C LEU A 154 5.61 -9.43 -1.57
N GLU A 155 6.32 -9.42 -2.69
CA GLU A 155 6.55 -8.25 -3.53
C GLU A 155 5.91 -8.48 -4.90
N ILE A 156 5.15 -7.50 -5.37
CA ILE A 156 4.61 -7.48 -6.74
C ILE A 156 5.56 -6.65 -7.60
N ASN A 157 6.25 -7.31 -8.53
CA ASN A 157 7.14 -6.65 -9.47
C ASN A 157 6.74 -6.94 -10.92
N ARG A 158 7.21 -6.11 -11.86
CA ARG A 158 6.88 -6.30 -13.29
C ARG A 158 7.31 -7.67 -13.82
N SER A 159 8.38 -8.24 -13.27
CA SER A 159 8.94 -9.55 -13.62
C SER A 159 8.10 -10.74 -13.16
N SER A 160 7.21 -10.56 -12.17
CA SER A 160 6.29 -11.61 -11.66
C SER A 160 5.15 -11.93 -12.64
N SER A 161 5.20 -11.35 -13.85
CA SER A 161 4.24 -11.51 -14.93
C SER A 161 4.70 -12.51 -15.99
N ALA A 162 5.36 -13.60 -15.60
CA ALA A 162 5.63 -14.74 -16.47
C ALA A 162 4.73 -15.93 -16.08
N PRO A 163 4.09 -16.61 -17.05
CA PRO A 163 3.29 -17.81 -16.80
C PRO A 163 4.14 -19.01 -16.36
#